data_AF-A0A7D4HTD9-F1
#
_entry.id   AF-A0A7D4HTD9-F1
#
_cell.length_a   1.000
_cell.length_b   1.000
_cell.length_c   1.000
_cell.angle_alpha   90.00
_cell.angle_beta   90.00
_cell.angle_gamma   90.00
#
_symmetry.space_group_name_H-M   'P 1'
#
loop_
_entity.id
_entity.type
_entity.pdbx_description
1 polymer ?
#
loop_
_entity_poly.entity_id
_entity_poly.type
_entity_poly.pdbx_seq_one_letter_code
_entity_poly.pdbx_strand_id
1 'polypeptide(L)'
;MFVRPASRAPWLLPFCLVGSIGWVTPFMVGMLFYTFFGLDSLGEQIEEPFDRLPNNLPRDALWRSIEINVGELLGDTDLPPPVAPEDGVLF
;
A
#
# COMPACT_ATOMS: atom_id res chain seq x y z
N MET A 1 0.01 9.04 15.83
CA MET A 1 -0.51 10.39 16.16
C MET A 1 0.08 11.41 15.20
N PHE A 2 -0.29 11.36 13.91
CA PHE A 2 -0.08 12.43 12.93
C PHE A 2 -0.92 12.08 11.70
N VAL A 3 -1.42 13.08 10.96
CA VAL A 3 -2.38 12.96 9.83
C VAL A 3 -3.83 12.68 10.23
N ARG A 4 -4.61 13.72 10.58
CA ARG A 4 -6.05 13.84 10.21
C ARG A 4 -6.58 15.30 10.15
N PRO A 5 -5.96 16.22 9.38
CA PRO A 5 -6.69 17.40 8.88
C PRO A 5 -7.11 17.30 7.39
N ALA A 6 -6.55 16.35 6.61
CA ALA A 6 -6.77 16.28 5.16
C ALA A 6 -8.11 15.63 4.73
N SER A 7 -8.74 14.82 5.58
CA SER A 7 -9.96 14.08 5.21
C SER A 7 -11.19 14.97 4.97
N ARG A 8 -11.11 16.27 5.26
CA ARG A 8 -12.23 17.22 5.13
C ARG A 8 -12.22 18.04 3.84
N ALA A 9 -11.08 18.13 3.15
CA ALA A 9 -10.92 18.97 1.96
C ALA A 9 -11.76 18.51 0.74
N PRO A 10 -11.87 17.19 0.44
CA PRO A 10 -12.64 16.73 -0.72
C PRO A 10 -14.12 17.10 -0.65
N TRP A 11 -14.69 17.17 0.55
CA TRP A 11 -16.11 17.48 0.77
C TRP A 11 -16.50 18.90 0.36
N LEU A 12 -15.54 19.82 0.28
CA LEU A 12 -15.76 21.20 -0.16
C LEU A 12 -15.55 21.39 -1.67
N LEU A 13 -14.92 20.42 -2.36
CA LEU A 13 -14.68 20.46 -3.81
C LEU A 13 -15.95 20.69 -4.66
N PRO A 14 -17.11 20.05 -4.39
CA PRO A 14 -18.31 20.33 -5.19
C PRO A 14 -18.76 21.79 -5.09
N PHE A 15 -18.67 22.41 -3.92
CA PHE A 15 -19.02 23.82 -3.73
C PHE A 15 -18.01 24.78 -4.38
N CYS A 16 -16.75 24.37 -4.48
CA CYS A 16 -15.71 25.14 -5.17
C CYS A 16 -15.86 25.07 -6.70
N LEU A 17 -16.19 23.90 -7.25
CA LEU A 17 -16.25 23.69 -8.71
C LEU A 17 -17.60 24.02 -9.33
N VAL A 18 -18.72 23.94 -8.58
CA VAL A 18 -20.07 24.13 -9.13
C VAL A 18 -20.26 25.47 -9.83
N GLY A 19 -19.63 26.54 -9.31
CA GLY A 19 -19.69 27.88 -9.91
C GLY A 19 -18.88 28.04 -11.20
N SER A 20 -17.88 27.19 -11.44
CA SER A 20 -16.99 27.30 -12.61
C SER A 20 -17.40 26.39 -13.76
N ILE A 21 -17.83 25.16 -13.48
CA ILE A 21 -18.07 24.12 -14.50
C ILE A 21 -19.49 23.53 -14.45
N GLY A 22 -20.36 24.03 -13.58
CA GLY A 22 -21.80 23.73 -13.58
C GLY A 22 -22.10 22.24 -13.52
N TRP A 23 -22.86 21.72 -14.48
CA TRP A 23 -23.32 20.31 -14.52
C TRP A 23 -22.21 19.26 -14.72
N VAL A 24 -21.00 19.66 -15.12
CA VAL A 24 -19.85 18.74 -15.25
C VAL A 24 -19.20 18.46 -13.88
N THR A 25 -19.53 19.26 -12.86
CA THR A 25 -19.02 19.15 -11.49
C THR A 25 -19.09 17.74 -10.89
N PRO A 26 -20.22 16.99 -10.89
CA PRO A 26 -20.26 15.65 -10.30
C PRO A 26 -19.25 14.68 -10.92
N PHE A 27 -19.01 14.77 -12.22
CA PHE A 27 -18.01 13.93 -12.89
C PHE A 27 -16.58 14.30 -12.46
N MET A 28 -16.25 15.58 -12.51
CA MET A 28 -14.92 16.07 -12.11
C MET A 28 -14.64 15.85 -10.63
N VAL A 29 -15.63 16.08 -9.77
CA VAL A 29 -15.55 15.81 -8.34
C VAL A 29 -15.36 14.31 -8.09
N GLY A 30 -16.08 13.45 -8.79
CA GLY A 30 -15.89 11.99 -8.69
C GLY A 30 -14.47 11.55 -9.04
N MET A 31 -13.92 12.09 -10.14
CA MET A 31 -12.52 11.83 -10.54
C MET A 31 -11.52 12.32 -9.49
N LEU A 32 -11.70 13.54 -8.97
CA LEU A 32 -10.83 14.09 -7.93
C LEU A 32 -10.91 13.28 -6.64
N PHE A 33 -12.12 12.90 -6.21
CA PHE A 33 -12.32 12.02 -5.04
C PHE A 33 -11.56 10.71 -5.20
N TYR A 34 -11.68 10.06 -6.36
CA TYR A 34 -10.95 8.83 -6.64
C TYR A 34 -9.44 9.01 -6.45
N THR A 35 -8.86 10.07 -7.01
CA THR A 35 -7.41 10.33 -6.90
C THR A 35 -7.00 10.63 -5.45
N PHE A 36 -7.73 11.49 -4.73
CA PHE A 36 -7.37 11.87 -3.37
C PHE A 36 -7.53 10.71 -2.37
N PHE A 37 -8.65 9.98 -2.43
CA PHE A 37 -8.86 8.82 -1.56
C PHE A 37 -7.95 7.65 -1.93
N GLY A 38 -7.68 7.46 -3.22
CA GLY A 38 -6.70 6.48 -3.68
C GLY A 38 -5.31 6.79 -3.14
N LEU A 39 -4.90 8.06 -3.18
CA LEU A 39 -3.60 8.48 -2.66
C LEU A 39 -3.50 8.37 -1.13
N ASP A 40 -4.58 8.66 -0.40
CA ASP A 40 -4.67 8.45 1.06
C ASP A 40 -4.51 6.97 1.41
N SER A 41 -5.25 6.09 0.73
CA SER A 41 -5.16 4.64 0.94
C SER A 41 -3.81 4.04 0.54
N LEU A 42 -3.18 4.56 -0.52
CA LEU A 42 -1.82 4.17 -0.89
C LEU A 42 -0.82 4.64 0.15
N GLY A 43 -0.99 5.85 0.70
CA GLY A 43 -0.15 6.38 1.77
C GLY A 43 -0.21 5.51 3.02
N GLU A 44 -1.41 5.09 3.44
CA GLU A 44 -1.62 4.19 4.58
C GLU A 44 -0.94 2.84 4.39
N GLN A 45 -1.04 2.24 3.20
CA GLN A 45 -0.33 0.99 2.87
C GLN A 45 1.20 1.13 2.93
N ILE A 46 1.73 2.30 2.51
CA ILE A 46 3.18 2.57 2.54
C ILE A 46 3.66 2.86 3.98
N GLU A 47 2.80 3.36 4.86
CA GLU A 47 3.13 3.62 6.27
C GLU A 47 3.40 2.31 7.03
N GLU A 48 2.73 1.22 6.68
CA GLU A 48 2.87 -0.10 7.30
C GLU A 48 3.33 -1.18 6.31
N PRO A 49 4.54 -1.06 5.73
CA PRO A 49 4.99 -1.90 4.60
C PRO A 49 5.28 -3.35 4.97
N PHE A 50 5.25 -3.68 6.27
CA PHE A 50 5.55 -4.99 6.78
C PHE A 50 4.32 -5.74 7.31
N ASP A 51 3.12 -5.19 7.20
CA ASP A 51 1.90 -5.90 7.59
C ASP A 51 1.57 -7.04 6.59
N ARG A 52 0.53 -7.82 6.81
CA ARG A 52 0.14 -8.95 5.94
C ARG A 52 -0.91 -8.61 4.89
N LEU A 53 -0.65 -7.58 4.09
CA LEU A 53 -1.44 -7.28 2.90
C LEU A 53 -0.75 -7.81 1.63
N PRO A 54 -1.49 -8.16 0.57
CA PRO A 54 -0.91 -8.71 -0.65
C PRO A 54 0.16 -7.85 -1.34
N ASN A 55 0.10 -6.52 -1.17
CA ASN A 55 1.06 -5.57 -1.73
C ASN A 55 2.20 -5.20 -0.78
N ASN A 56 2.25 -5.81 0.40
CA ASN A 56 3.30 -5.54 1.37
C ASN A 56 4.57 -6.34 1.04
N LEU A 57 5.65 -6.01 1.73
CA LEU A 57 6.92 -6.73 1.56
C LEU A 57 6.77 -8.19 1.98
N PRO A 58 7.30 -9.15 1.20
CA PRO A 58 7.31 -10.57 1.54
C PRO A 58 8.39 -10.80 2.60
N ARG A 59 8.08 -10.41 3.84
CA ARG A 59 8.99 -10.36 4.96
C ARG A 59 9.48 -11.77 5.30
N ASP A 60 8.58 -12.75 5.34
CA ASP A 60 8.92 -14.11 5.73
C ASP A 60 9.83 -14.73 4.65
N ALA A 61 9.57 -14.46 3.36
CA ALA A 61 10.44 -14.87 2.25
C ALA A 61 11.83 -14.18 2.28
N LEU A 62 11.88 -12.89 2.64
CA LEU A 62 13.15 -12.15 2.81
C LEU A 62 13.96 -12.72 3.98
N TRP A 63 13.32 -12.99 5.11
CA TRP A 63 13.97 -13.58 6.28
C TRP A 63 14.51 -14.97 5.96
N ARG A 64 13.72 -15.81 5.29
CA ARG A 64 14.15 -17.14 4.84
C ARG A 64 15.32 -17.05 3.87
N SER A 65 15.30 -16.08 2.95
CA SER A 65 16.40 -15.87 2.01
C SER A 65 17.68 -15.48 2.75
N ILE A 66 17.61 -14.59 3.75
CA ILE A 66 18.78 -14.22 4.57
C ILE A 66 19.29 -15.43 5.36
N GLU A 67 18.40 -16.22 5.95
CA GLU A 67 18.73 -17.45 6.69
C GLU A 67 19.50 -18.45 5.82
N ILE A 68 19.01 -18.71 4.60
CA ILE A 68 19.68 -19.60 3.64
C ILE A 68 21.06 -19.05 3.25
N ASN A 69 21.15 -17.78 2.85
CA ASN A 69 22.43 -17.18 2.44
C ASN A 69 23.48 -17.22 3.57
N VAL A 70 23.07 -16.96 4.81
CA VAL A 70 23.98 -17.00 5.96
C VAL A 70 24.41 -18.44 6.26
N GLY A 71 23.49 -19.40 6.19
CA GLY A 71 23.81 -20.83 6.35
C GLY A 71 24.78 -21.34 5.29
N GLU A 72 24.59 -20.95 4.02
CA GLU A 72 25.49 -21.28 2.91
C GLU A 72 26.90 -20.75 3.15
N LEU A 73 27.03 -19.50 3.63
CA LEU A 73 28.32 -18.90 3.96
C LEU A 73 29.03 -19.60 5.13
N LEU A 74 28.28 -20.18 6.07
CA LEU A 74 28.80 -20.95 7.19
C LEU A 74 29.14 -22.40 6.81
N GLY A 75 28.80 -22.83 5.59
CA GLY A 75 29.02 -24.21 5.13
C GLY A 75 28.01 -25.21 5.70
N ASP A 76 26.85 -24.73 6.15
CA ASP A 76 25.79 -25.59 6.67
C ASP A 76 25.18 -26.45 5.54
N THR A 77 24.79 -27.68 5.88
CA THR A 77 24.21 -28.64 4.92
C THR A 77 22.72 -28.83 5.11
N ASP A 78 22.17 -28.40 6.25
CA ASP A 78 20.74 -28.43 6.56
C ASP A 78 20.14 -27.04 6.43
N LEU A 79 19.90 -26.60 5.19
CA LEU A 79 19.33 -25.29 4.89
C LEU A 79 17.79 -25.38 4.83
N PRO A 80 17.07 -24.44 5.46
CA PRO A 80 15.61 -24.42 5.39
C PRO A 80 15.15 -24.14 3.95
N PRO A 81 14.02 -24.73 3.50
CA PRO A 81 13.55 -24.54 2.13
C PRO A 81 13.06 -23.10 1.90
N PRO A 82 13.10 -22.56 0.67
CA PRO A 82 12.50 -21.26 0.36
C PRO A 82 11.00 -21.21 0.70
N VAL A 83 10.50 -20.04 1.11
CA VAL A 83 9.06 -19.84 1.36
C VAL A 83 8.30 -19.96 0.03
N ALA A 84 7.28 -20.83 -0.01
CA ALA A 84 6.41 -20.98 -1.16
C ALA A 84 5.27 -19.95 -1.11
N PRO A 85 4.77 -19.48 -2.25
CA PRO A 85 3.63 -18.56 -2.29
C PRO A 85 2.33 -19.29 -1.89
N GLU A 86 1.52 -18.63 -1.08
CA GLU A 86 0.16 -19.03 -0.73
C GLU A 86 -0.82 -18.19 -1.57
N ASP A 87 -1.65 -18.83 -2.39
CA ASP A 87 -2.60 -18.18 -3.31
C ASP A 87 -1.96 -17.13 -4.25
N GLY A 88 -0.69 -17.33 -4.60
CA GLY A 88 0.07 -16.42 -5.47
C GLY A 88 0.71 -15.23 -4.76
N VAL A 89 0.63 -15.16 -3.42
CA VAL A 89 1.25 -14.13 -2.58
C VAL A 89 2.38 -14.74 -1.76
N LEU A 90 3.53 -14.05 -1.73
CA LEU A 90 4.61 -14.37 -0.80
C LEU A 90 4.46 -13.46 0.42
N PHE A 91 4.44 -14.06 1.60
CA PHE A 91 4.42 -13.35 2.87
C PHE A 91 5.82 -13.17 3.43
#